data_AF-A0A081B559-F1
#
_entry.id   AF-A0A081B559-F1
#
_cell.length_a   1.000
_cell.length_b   1.000
_cell.length_c   1.000
_cell.angle_alpha   90.00
_cell.angle_beta   90.00
_cell.angle_gamma   90.00
#
_symmetry.space_group_name_H-M   'P 1'
#
loop_
_entity.id
_entity.type
_entity.pdbx_description
1 polymer ?
#
loop_
_entity_poly.entity_id
_entity_poly.type
_entity_poly.pdbx_seq_one_letter_code
_entity_poly.pdbx_strand_id
1 'polypeptide(L)'
;MPYEESGGALNMWHSFDHGPIHFTSVSSESDYPDAPANVFTAWTDNGNFGDQLSWIEADLKKADANRANVPWIFVDMHRPIYSVLNSENDVPIDHTSKIQAAFEDLLLKYKVDVVLTMKIWVLDVEGESHDAGMGVYFELGPDRSR
;
A
#
# COMPACT_ATOMS: atom_id res chain seq x y z
N MET A 1 15.99 -1.28 -5.15
CA MET A 1 14.60 -1.52 -5.60
C MET A 1 14.63 -1.71 -7.11
N PRO A 2 14.07 -2.80 -7.66
CA PRO A 2 14.01 -3.06 -9.11
C PRO A 2 12.98 -2.17 -9.83
N TYR A 3 13.09 -0.85 -9.68
CA TYR A 3 12.10 0.09 -10.23
C TYR A 3 12.23 0.24 -11.75
N GLU A 4 13.43 0.05 -12.32
CA GLU A 4 13.64 0.14 -13.77
C GLU A 4 12.98 -1.04 -14.48
N GLU A 5 13.08 -2.24 -13.90
CA GLU A 5 12.52 -3.47 -14.42
C GLU A 5 10.99 -3.51 -14.31
N SER A 6 10.44 -2.95 -13.22
CA SER A 6 8.99 -2.88 -13.00
C SER A 6 8.32 -1.66 -13.64
N GLY A 7 9.09 -0.75 -14.23
CA GLY A 7 8.60 0.55 -14.71
C GLY A 7 8.06 1.45 -13.59
N GLY A 8 8.54 1.25 -12.36
CA GLY A 8 8.21 2.05 -11.18
C GLY A 8 9.02 3.35 -11.10
N ALA A 9 9.02 3.99 -9.94
CA ALA A 9 9.70 5.26 -9.73
C ALA A 9 10.63 5.22 -8.51
N LEU A 10 11.95 5.24 -8.76
CA LEU A 10 13.00 5.34 -7.74
C LEU A 10 12.79 4.35 -6.58
N ASN A 11 12.70 4.86 -5.36
CA ASN A 11 12.41 4.12 -4.14
C ASN A 11 10.94 4.21 -3.70
N MET A 12 10.05 4.77 -4.54
CA MET A 12 8.67 5.07 -4.18
C MET A 12 7.73 3.90 -4.46
N TRP A 13 7.84 3.29 -5.63
CA TRP A 13 7.07 2.08 -5.96
C TRP A 13 7.78 1.22 -6.98
N HIS A 14 7.66 -0.09 -6.82
CA HIS A 14 8.27 -1.09 -7.69
C HIS A 14 7.64 -2.47 -7.43
N SER A 15 7.87 -3.43 -8.32
CA SER A 15 7.39 -4.81 -8.16
C SER A 15 8.43 -5.84 -8.60
N PHE A 16 8.31 -7.06 -8.11
CA PHE A 16 9.15 -8.18 -8.53
C PHE A 16 8.50 -9.53 -8.22
N ASP A 17 8.87 -10.54 -8.99
CA ASP A 17 8.48 -11.93 -8.76
C ASP A 17 9.57 -12.65 -7.95
N HIS A 18 9.17 -13.38 -6.92
CA HIS A 18 10.05 -14.29 -6.20
C HIS A 18 9.37 -15.63 -5.96
N GLY A 19 9.74 -16.63 -6.76
CA GLY A 19 9.10 -17.93 -6.73
C GLY A 19 7.61 -17.82 -7.08
N PRO A 20 6.69 -18.35 -6.25
CA PRO A 20 5.25 -18.31 -6.53
C PRO A 20 4.55 -17.02 -6.05
N ILE A 21 5.31 -15.97 -5.71
CA ILE A 21 4.78 -14.73 -5.13
C ILE A 21 5.19 -13.55 -6.01
N HIS A 22 4.22 -12.70 -6.33
CA HIS A 22 4.42 -11.37 -6.88
C HIS A 22 4.37 -10.35 -5.75
N PHE A 23 5.41 -9.54 -5.60
CA PHE A 23 5.51 -8.47 -4.62
C PHE A 23 5.35 -7.12 -5.32
N THR A 24 4.48 -6.27 -4.78
CA THR A 24 4.26 -4.90 -5.23
C THR A 24 4.42 -3.96 -4.04
N SER A 25 5.40 -3.07 -4.09
CA SER A 25 5.64 -2.05 -3.07
C SER A 25 5.14 -0.70 -3.57
N VAL A 26 4.36 -0.01 -2.75
CA VAL A 26 3.73 1.28 -3.10
C VAL A 26 3.99 2.37 -2.07
N SER A 27 3.98 3.62 -2.53
CA SER A 27 4.05 4.82 -1.70
C SER A 27 2.67 5.23 -1.22
N SER A 28 2.39 4.95 0.06
CA SER A 28 1.24 5.51 0.77
C SER A 28 1.49 6.94 1.28
N GLU A 29 2.60 7.58 0.92
CA GLU A 29 3.00 8.91 1.38
C GLU A 29 2.88 10.00 0.29
N SER A 30 2.64 9.62 -0.97
CA SER A 30 2.60 10.55 -2.11
C SER A 30 1.84 9.99 -3.32
N ASP A 31 1.53 10.85 -4.30
CA ASP A 31 1.04 10.49 -5.65
C ASP A 31 -0.29 9.71 -5.69
N TYR A 32 -1.22 10.06 -4.80
CA TYR A 32 -2.65 9.71 -4.86
C TYR A 32 -3.50 10.89 -4.37
N PRO A 33 -4.81 10.93 -4.69
CA PRO A 33 -5.70 12.00 -4.23
C PRO A 33 -5.66 12.18 -2.71
N ASP A 34 -5.57 13.43 -2.25
CA ASP A 34 -5.51 13.79 -0.83
C ASP A 34 -4.32 13.23 -0.03
N ALA A 35 -3.25 12.79 -0.71
CA ALA A 35 -2.02 12.35 -0.07
C ALA A 35 -1.45 13.43 0.89
N PRO A 36 -0.73 13.02 1.96
CA PRO A 36 -0.17 13.93 2.95
C PRO A 36 0.69 15.02 2.29
N ALA A 37 0.38 16.28 2.61
CA ALA A 37 1.21 17.40 2.21
C ALA A 37 2.55 17.37 2.98
N ASN A 38 3.61 17.88 2.35
CA ASN A 38 4.94 17.88 2.94
C ASN A 38 5.04 18.89 4.10
N VAL A 39 4.76 18.44 5.32
CA VAL A 39 4.79 19.30 6.52
C VAL A 39 6.18 19.46 7.14
N PHE A 40 7.18 18.68 6.71
CA PHE A 40 8.51 18.63 7.35
C PHE A 40 9.68 19.01 6.45
N THR A 41 9.49 19.22 5.15
CA THR A 41 10.56 19.77 4.31
C THR A 41 10.11 21.08 3.68
N ALA A 42 10.78 22.17 4.02
CA ALA A 42 10.48 23.51 3.51
C ALA A 42 10.87 23.72 2.03
N TRP A 43 11.60 22.78 1.41
CA TRP A 43 12.28 23.00 0.13
C TRP A 43 12.18 21.85 -0.88
N THR A 44 11.41 20.80 -0.56
CA THR A 44 11.23 19.62 -1.41
C THR A 44 9.77 19.27 -1.47
N ASP A 45 9.20 19.15 -2.66
CA ASP A 45 7.84 18.62 -2.82
C ASP A 45 7.87 17.11 -2.56
N ASN A 46 6.98 16.59 -1.70
CA ASN A 46 6.75 15.15 -1.60
C ASN A 46 5.71 14.80 -2.67
N GLY A 47 6.06 13.91 -3.59
CA GLY A 47 5.23 13.54 -4.72
C GLY A 47 5.72 14.13 -6.04
N ASN A 48 4.88 14.00 -7.08
CA ASN A 48 5.26 14.23 -8.47
C ASN A 48 6.35 13.26 -8.96
N PHE A 49 6.37 12.04 -8.41
CA PHE A 49 7.24 10.96 -8.89
C PHE A 49 6.65 10.28 -10.14
N GLY A 50 5.34 10.46 -10.37
CA GLY A 50 4.62 9.93 -11.53
C GLY A 50 3.19 9.53 -11.19
N ASP A 51 2.56 8.83 -12.12
CA ASP A 51 1.20 8.30 -11.92
C ASP A 51 1.25 6.91 -11.28
N GLN A 52 1.29 6.89 -9.95
CA GLN A 52 1.35 5.67 -9.16
C GLN A 52 0.08 4.81 -9.33
N LEU A 53 -1.11 5.42 -9.37
CA LEU A 53 -2.38 4.67 -9.45
C LEU A 53 -2.53 3.95 -10.79
N SER A 54 -2.14 4.59 -11.89
CA SER A 54 -2.09 3.91 -13.19
C SER A 54 -1.00 2.83 -13.23
N TRP A 55 0.15 3.06 -12.58
CA TRP A 55 1.23 2.08 -12.51
C TRP A 55 0.81 0.81 -11.75
N ILE A 56 0.27 0.96 -10.54
CA ILE A 56 -0.14 -0.19 -9.71
C ILE A 56 -1.27 -0.96 -10.39
N GLU A 57 -2.21 -0.28 -11.05
CA GLU A 57 -3.25 -0.97 -11.82
C GLU A 57 -2.64 -1.81 -12.95
N ALA A 58 -1.66 -1.27 -13.68
CA ALA A 58 -0.99 -1.99 -14.76
C ALA A 58 -0.16 -3.18 -14.23
N ASP A 59 0.48 -3.02 -13.09
CA ASP A 59 1.28 -4.05 -12.41
C ASP A 59 0.38 -5.21 -11.92
N LEU A 60 -0.64 -4.89 -11.12
CA LEU A 60 -1.60 -5.88 -10.60
C LEU A 60 -2.34 -6.61 -11.73
N LYS A 61 -2.64 -5.93 -12.83
CA LYS A 61 -3.23 -6.57 -14.01
C LYS A 61 -2.30 -7.60 -14.65
N LYS A 62 -0.98 -7.34 -14.69
CA LYS A 62 0.00 -8.31 -15.20
C LYS A 62 0.14 -9.49 -14.24
N ALA A 63 0.18 -9.22 -12.94
CA ALA A 63 0.28 -10.26 -11.92
C ALA A 63 -0.96 -11.17 -11.89
N ASP A 64 -2.16 -10.59 -11.98
CA ASP A 64 -3.41 -11.35 -12.04
C ASP A 64 -3.46 -12.26 -13.28
N ALA A 65 -3.02 -11.75 -14.43
CA ALA A 65 -2.88 -12.55 -15.66
C ALA A 65 -1.81 -13.66 -15.56
N ASN A 66 -0.81 -13.49 -14.68
CA ASN A 66 0.29 -14.44 -14.47
C ASN A 66 0.08 -15.36 -13.24
N ARG A 67 -1.12 -15.41 -12.65
CA ARG A 67 -1.39 -16.22 -11.44
C ARG A 67 -1.14 -17.72 -11.57
N ALA A 68 -1.00 -18.25 -12.80
CA ALA A 68 -0.56 -19.63 -13.00
C ALA A 68 0.89 -19.87 -12.50
N ASN A 69 1.74 -18.85 -12.57
CA ASN A 69 3.14 -18.90 -12.12
C ASN A 69 3.33 -18.23 -10.75
N VAL A 70 2.63 -17.11 -10.52
CA VAL A 70 2.64 -16.34 -9.26
C VAL A 70 1.25 -16.35 -8.61
N PRO A 71 0.81 -17.47 -8.03
CA PRO A 71 -0.55 -17.57 -7.48
C PRO A 71 -0.83 -16.58 -6.34
N TRP A 72 0.21 -16.06 -5.68
CA TRP A 72 0.11 -15.14 -4.55
C TRP A 72 0.54 -13.73 -4.96
N ILE A 73 -0.29 -12.74 -4.66
CA ILE A 73 0.01 -11.31 -4.88
C ILE A 73 0.05 -10.62 -3.52
N PHE A 74 1.19 -10.01 -3.23
CA PHE A 74 1.47 -9.32 -1.97
C PHE A 74 1.68 -7.84 -2.28
N VAL A 75 0.95 -6.97 -1.58
CA VAL A 75 1.15 -5.52 -1.68
C VAL A 75 1.67 -5.02 -0.34
N ASP A 76 2.79 -4.30 -0.36
CA ASP A 76 3.32 -3.61 0.81
C ASP A 76 3.19 -2.09 0.69
N MET A 77 2.86 -1.45 1.80
CA MET A 77 2.74 0.00 1.91
C MET A 77 3.11 0.46 3.33
N HIS A 78 3.56 1.71 3.47
CA HIS A 78 4.00 2.22 4.76
C HIS A 78 2.82 2.51 5.71
N ARG A 79 1.87 3.35 5.29
CA ARG A 79 0.71 3.73 6.10
C ARG A 79 -0.37 2.64 6.06
N PRO A 80 -1.01 2.35 7.20
CA PRO A 80 -2.07 1.35 7.24
C PRO A 80 -3.34 1.80 6.52
N ILE A 81 -3.78 0.96 5.57
CA ILE A 81 -5.07 1.08 4.88
C ILE A 81 -6.25 0.67 5.79
N TYR A 82 -5.99 -0.15 6.80
CA TYR A 82 -6.95 -0.50 7.85
C TYR A 82 -6.28 -0.33 9.23
N SER A 83 -6.80 0.56 10.06
CA SER A 83 -6.28 0.85 11.40
C SER A 83 -7.43 1.06 12.38
N VAL A 84 -7.35 0.41 13.54
CA VAL A 84 -8.31 0.61 14.64
C VAL A 84 -8.07 1.93 15.40
N LEU A 85 -6.90 2.54 15.22
CA LEU A 85 -6.58 3.84 15.83
C LEU A 85 -7.07 5.00 14.97
N ASN A 86 -7.18 4.77 13.66
CA ASN A 86 -7.67 5.74 12.69
C ASN A 86 -9.05 5.31 12.17
N SER A 87 -9.92 4.86 13.07
CA SER A 87 -11.31 4.57 12.79
C SER A 87 -12.25 5.05 13.90
N GLU A 88 -13.45 5.46 13.51
CA GLU A 88 -14.55 5.81 14.41
C GLU A 88 -15.78 4.99 14.01
N ASN A 89 -16.32 4.18 14.94
CA ASN A 89 -17.43 3.23 14.66
C ASN A 89 -17.18 2.33 13.43
N ASP A 90 -15.97 1.76 13.34
CA ASP A 90 -15.51 0.93 12.21
C ASP A 90 -15.44 1.67 10.85
N VAL A 91 -15.58 3.00 10.84
CA VAL A 91 -15.39 3.82 9.65
C VAL A 91 -13.99 4.44 9.68
N PRO A 92 -13.16 4.25 8.65
CA PRO A 92 -11.84 4.87 8.58
C PRO A 92 -11.91 6.40 8.58
N ILE A 93 -10.96 7.03 9.30
CA ILE A 93 -10.84 8.49 9.41
C ILE A 93 -9.45 8.96 9.00
N ASP A 94 -9.34 10.26 8.73
CA ASP A 94 -8.10 10.98 8.38
C ASP A 94 -7.26 10.32 7.27
N HIS A 95 -6.03 9.88 7.55
CA HIS A 95 -5.14 9.33 6.53
C HIS A 95 -5.61 7.97 6.00
N THR A 96 -6.22 7.15 6.85
CA THR A 96 -6.65 5.80 6.50
C THR A 96 -7.80 5.84 5.49
N SER A 97 -8.76 6.77 5.64
CA SER A 97 -9.87 6.91 4.67
C SER A 97 -9.40 7.31 3.27
N LYS A 98 -8.36 8.16 3.18
CA LYS A 98 -7.79 8.62 1.91
C LYS A 98 -7.05 7.51 1.18
N ILE A 99 -6.24 6.74 1.90
CA ILE A 99 -5.51 5.59 1.34
C ILE A 99 -6.49 4.51 0.91
N GLN A 100 -7.51 4.23 1.73
CA GLN A 100 -8.55 3.28 1.41
C GLN A 100 -9.27 3.69 0.12
N ALA A 101 -9.75 4.94 0.03
CA ALA A 101 -10.41 5.45 -1.18
C ALA A 101 -9.54 5.40 -2.44
N ALA A 102 -8.21 5.52 -2.31
CA ALA A 102 -7.29 5.50 -3.44
C ALA A 102 -6.92 4.08 -3.91
N PHE A 103 -6.74 3.13 -2.99
CA PHE A 103 -6.14 1.82 -3.30
C PHE A 103 -7.11 0.64 -3.16
N GLU A 104 -8.10 0.69 -2.26
CA GLU A 104 -8.94 -0.47 -1.90
C GLU A 104 -9.64 -1.08 -3.13
N ASP A 105 -10.26 -0.25 -3.96
CA ASP A 105 -10.95 -0.71 -5.18
C ASP A 105 -10.01 -1.48 -6.13
N LEU A 106 -8.74 -1.06 -6.25
CA LEU A 106 -7.75 -1.73 -7.08
C LEU A 106 -7.30 -3.06 -6.47
N LEU A 107 -7.05 -3.09 -5.16
CA LEU A 107 -6.64 -4.30 -4.44
C LEU A 107 -7.73 -5.37 -4.52
N LEU A 108 -8.99 -4.99 -4.34
CA LEU A 108 -10.15 -5.86 -4.48
C LEU A 108 -10.35 -6.35 -5.92
N LYS A 109 -10.25 -5.45 -6.90
CA LYS A 109 -10.42 -5.76 -8.33
C LYS A 109 -9.46 -6.85 -8.80
N TYR A 110 -8.20 -6.80 -8.35
CA TYR A 110 -7.16 -7.77 -8.73
C TYR A 110 -6.93 -8.87 -7.68
N LYS A 111 -7.81 -8.96 -6.68
CA LYS A 111 -7.85 -10.02 -5.66
C LYS A 111 -6.54 -10.19 -4.89
N VAL A 112 -5.91 -9.08 -4.51
CA VAL A 112 -4.65 -9.09 -3.76
C VAL A 112 -4.81 -9.98 -2.52
N ASP A 113 -3.87 -10.90 -2.29
CA ASP A 113 -4.03 -11.94 -1.27
C ASP A 113 -3.59 -11.44 0.11
N VAL A 114 -2.53 -10.63 0.14
CA VAL A 114 -1.97 -10.09 1.38
C VAL A 114 -1.60 -8.64 1.20
N VAL A 115 -2.08 -7.79 2.11
CA VAL A 115 -1.65 -6.40 2.24
C VAL A 115 -0.85 -6.24 3.52
N LEU A 116 0.42 -5.89 3.36
CA LEU A 116 1.35 -5.62 4.44
C LEU A 116 1.44 -4.12 4.65
N THR A 117 1.02 -3.66 5.84
CA THR A 117 1.15 -2.26 6.20
C THR A 117 2.01 -2.09 7.43
N MET A 118 2.91 -1.10 7.42
CA MET A 118 3.86 -0.94 8.52
C MET A 118 4.16 0.52 8.83
N LYS A 119 3.54 1.04 9.89
CA LYS A 119 3.93 2.31 10.51
C LYS A 119 4.26 2.06 11.99
N ILE A 120 5.52 2.27 12.36
CA ILE A 120 6.02 2.06 13.74
C ILE A 120 6.11 3.42 14.45
N TRP A 121 5.66 3.45 15.70
CA TRP A 121 5.95 4.54 16.63
C TRP A 121 6.70 3.99 17.82
N VAL A 122 7.72 4.75 18.23
CA VAL A 122 8.41 4.57 19.51
C VAL A 122 7.67 5.41 20.54
N LEU A 123 7.27 4.80 21.66
CA LEU A 123 6.75 5.53 22.81
C LEU A 123 7.92 6.19 23.54
N ASP A 124 7.92 7.51 23.65
CA ASP A 124 8.67 8.20 24.70
C ASP A 124 7.88 8.14 26.01
N VAL A 125 8.60 8.03 27.13
CA VAL A 125 8.08 7.74 28.48
C VAL A 125 7.21 8.87 29.08
N GLU A 126 6.89 9.92 28.33
CA GLU A 126 6.19 11.12 28.82
C GLU A 126 4.68 11.19 28.51
N GLY A 127 4.09 10.14 27.95
CA GLY A 127 2.64 9.94 28.05
C GLY A 127 1.74 10.73 27.09
N GLU A 128 2.28 11.30 26.01
CA GLU A 128 1.48 11.75 24.86
C GLU A 128 1.66 10.77 23.70
N SER A 129 0.57 10.16 23.24
CA SER A 129 0.56 9.15 22.19
C SER A 129 -0.30 9.58 20.99
N HIS A 130 0.26 9.56 19.79
CA HIS A 130 -0.49 9.65 18.54
C HIS A 130 -0.07 8.51 17.57
N ASP A 131 -1.06 7.65 17.25
CA ASP A 131 -1.25 6.58 16.23
C ASP A 131 -0.20 5.50 15.88
N ALA A 132 -0.17 4.38 16.61
CA ALA A 132 0.56 3.14 16.25
C ALA A 132 -0.31 1.99 15.69
N GLY A 133 -0.16 1.64 14.40
CA GLY A 133 -0.81 0.48 13.78
C GLY A 133 0.15 -0.33 12.90
N MET A 134 0.42 -1.59 13.28
CA MET A 134 0.96 -2.61 12.37
C MET A 134 -0.23 -3.47 11.93
N GLY A 135 -0.61 -3.36 10.67
CA GLY A 135 -1.74 -4.08 10.09
C GLY A 135 -1.25 -5.07 9.06
N VAL A 136 -1.30 -6.37 9.38
CA VAL A 136 -1.23 -7.43 8.38
C VAL A 136 -2.66 -7.86 8.12
N TYR A 137 -3.19 -7.50 6.96
CA TYR A 137 -4.54 -7.88 6.57
C TYR A 137 -4.48 -8.97 5.51
N PHE A 138 -5.12 -10.09 5.85
CA PHE A 138 -5.33 -11.21 4.95
C PHE A 138 -6.72 -11.08 4.37
N GLU A 139 -6.81 -10.80 3.08
CA GLU A 139 -8.06 -10.98 2.37
C GLU A 139 -8.00 -12.32 1.65
N LEU A 140 -8.60 -13.34 2.27
CA LEU A 140 -8.84 -14.61 1.61
C LEU A 140 -9.91 -14.36 0.55
N GLY A 141 -9.48 -14.09 -0.69
CA GLY A 141 -10.38 -14.06 -1.83
C GLY A 141 -11.26 -15.32 -1.87
N PRO A 142 -12.49 -15.24 -2.41
CA PRO A 142 -13.49 -16.29 -2.28
C PRO A 142 -12.94 -17.64 -2.79
N ASP A 143 -12.99 -18.63 -1.90
CA ASP A 143 -12.75 -20.07 -2.09
C ASP A 143 -11.87 -20.44 -3.31
N ARG A 144 -10.58 -20.67 -3.07
CA ARG A 144 -9.73 -21.43 -3.99
C ARG A 144 -9.76 -22.91 -3.60
N SER A 145 -10.88 -23.56 -3.84
CA SER A 145 -10.97 -25.01 -3.86
C SER A 145 -10.12 -25.52 -5.02
N ARG A 146 -9.03 -26.21 -4.66
CA ARG A 146 -8.35 -27.15 -5.56
C ARG A 146 -9.18 -28.41 -5.70
#